data_AF-A0A3L7W857-F1
#
_entry.id   AF-A0A3L7W857-F1
#
_cell.length_a   1.000
_cell.length_b   1.000
_cell.length_c   1.000
_cell.angle_alpha   90.00
_cell.angle_beta   90.00
_cell.angle_gamma   90.00
#
_symmetry.space_group_name_H-M   'P 1'
#
loop_
_entity.id
_entity.type
_entity.pdbx_description
1 polymer ?
#
loop_
_entity_poly.entity_id
_entity_poly.type
_entity_poly.pdbx_seq_one_letter_code
_entity_poly.pdbx_strand_id
1 'polypeptide(L)'
;MSGKNRRSVLLIVAAATNALLSLLLLLAGIVLIGGLIYVSLIAGNESWASLGARAATELGEEFVGLLELFGIDAAGLLEEFAASQGLPAFDRFARDLLAALFVGVALFIPAGVASGLAAARIWRLTPATGRGVLQLYAVVVTLLGALGLLIAATPHLIWGPVLVVGLLTLLALRRPRAVTPPYSA
;
A
#
# COMPACT_ATOMS: atom_id res chain seq x y z
N MET A 1 18.42 -33.63 -16.97
CA MET A 1 18.33 -32.36 -17.74
C MET A 1 17.32 -31.31 -17.21
N SER A 2 16.51 -31.58 -16.18
CA SER A 2 15.38 -30.70 -15.77
C SER A 2 15.73 -29.42 -14.98
N GLY A 3 16.84 -29.40 -14.22
CA GLY A 3 17.13 -28.30 -13.27
C GLY A 3 17.56 -26.95 -13.87
N LYS A 4 18.15 -26.93 -15.09
CA LYS A 4 18.69 -25.71 -15.72
C LYS A 4 17.57 -24.83 -16.30
N ASN A 5 16.59 -25.45 -16.96
CA ASN A 5 15.42 -24.74 -17.51
C ASN A 5 14.52 -24.17 -16.42
N ARG A 6 14.24 -24.92 -15.36
CA ARG A 6 13.39 -24.47 -14.26
C ARG A 6 13.93 -23.21 -13.57
N ARG A 7 15.25 -23.11 -13.41
CA ARG A 7 15.90 -21.93 -12.83
C ARG A 7 15.82 -20.71 -13.74
N SER A 8 15.97 -20.89 -15.05
CA SER A 8 15.80 -19.82 -16.04
C SER A 8 14.38 -19.27 -16.01
N VAL A 9 13.38 -20.15 -15.97
CA VAL A 9 11.95 -19.77 -15.87
C VAL A 9 11.67 -19.00 -14.57
N LEU A 10 12.18 -19.46 -13.42
CA LEU A 10 11.98 -18.75 -12.15
C LEU A 10 12.58 -17.35 -12.14
N LEU A 11 13.73 -17.13 -12.80
CA LEU A 11 14.33 -15.79 -12.91
C LEU A 11 13.48 -14.86 -13.78
N ILE A 12 12.94 -15.37 -14.90
CA ILE A 12 12.04 -14.61 -15.77
C ILE A 12 10.76 -14.23 -15.01
N VAL A 13 10.15 -15.20 -14.31
CA VAL A 13 8.93 -14.98 -13.52
C VAL A 13 9.20 -13.99 -12.38
N ALA A 14 10.33 -14.11 -11.68
CA ALA A 14 10.70 -13.15 -10.63
C ALA A 14 10.92 -11.74 -11.19
N ALA A 15 11.57 -11.59 -12.35
CA ALA A 15 11.73 -10.28 -12.99
C ALA A 15 10.38 -9.66 -13.36
N ALA A 16 9.51 -10.44 -14.01
CA ALA A 16 8.18 -9.98 -14.45
C ALA A 16 7.29 -9.58 -13.26
N THR A 17 7.28 -10.40 -12.20
CA THR A 17 6.46 -10.13 -11.00
C THR A 17 6.95 -8.93 -10.21
N ASN A 18 8.27 -8.71 -10.12
CA ASN A 18 8.82 -7.48 -9.53
C ASN A 18 8.50 -6.24 -10.40
N ALA A 19 8.47 -6.36 -11.73
CA ALA A 19 8.09 -5.25 -12.60
C ALA A 19 6.60 -4.90 -12.46
N LEU A 20 5.72 -5.90 -12.39
CA LEU A 20 4.29 -5.71 -12.14
C LEU A 20 4.04 -5.10 -10.75
N LEU A 21 4.72 -5.60 -9.72
CA LEU A 21 4.62 -5.04 -8.38
C LEU A 21 5.11 -3.59 -8.34
N SER A 22 6.21 -3.28 -9.03
CA SER A 22 6.70 -1.90 -9.18
C SER A 22 5.62 -0.99 -9.75
N LEU A 23 4.97 -1.40 -10.84
CA LEU A 23 3.91 -0.62 -11.47
C LEU A 23 2.74 -0.39 -10.51
N LEU A 24 2.25 -1.45 -9.86
CA LEU A 24 1.11 -1.37 -8.94
C LEU A 24 1.38 -0.45 -7.75
N LEU A 25 2.55 -0.59 -7.11
CA LEU A 25 2.89 0.22 -5.94
C LEU A 25 3.13 1.68 -6.32
N LEU A 26 3.73 1.96 -7.49
CA LEU A 26 3.89 3.33 -7.97
C LEU A 26 2.53 3.97 -8.31
N LEU A 27 1.63 3.23 -8.96
CA LEU A 27 0.27 3.72 -9.22
C LEU A 27 -0.48 4.03 -7.91
N ALA A 28 -0.44 3.12 -6.94
CA ALA A 28 -1.03 3.36 -5.62
C ALA A 28 -0.41 4.59 -4.94
N GLY A 29 0.91 4.73 -4.98
CA GLY A 29 1.62 5.90 -4.46
C GLY A 29 1.21 7.21 -5.14
N ILE A 30 1.04 7.23 -6.46
CA ILE A 30 0.57 8.40 -7.22
C ILE A 30 -0.85 8.79 -6.82
N VAL A 31 -1.76 7.82 -6.69
CA VAL A 31 -3.13 8.07 -6.22
C VAL A 31 -3.12 8.65 -4.81
N LEU A 32 -2.28 8.13 -3.92
CA LEU A 32 -2.14 8.65 -2.56
C LEU A 32 -1.53 10.05 -2.52
N ILE A 33 -0.60 10.39 -3.41
CA ILE A 33 -0.12 11.78 -3.56
C ILE A 33 -1.28 12.68 -3.96
N GLY A 34 -2.09 12.28 -4.94
CA GLY A 34 -3.28 13.03 -5.36
C GLY A 34 -4.27 13.24 -4.20
N GLY A 35 -4.55 12.18 -3.44
CA GLY A 35 -5.37 12.23 -2.23
C GLY A 35 -4.78 13.15 -1.16
N LEU A 36 -3.46 13.12 -0.94
CA LEU A 36 -2.78 13.98 0.02
C LEU A 36 -2.88 15.45 -0.38
N ILE A 37 -2.68 15.78 -1.65
CA ILE A 37 -2.86 17.14 -2.18
C ILE A 37 -4.31 17.59 -1.98
N TYR A 38 -5.28 16.76 -2.40
CA TYR A 38 -6.70 17.07 -2.28
C TYR A 38 -7.14 17.31 -0.83
N VAL A 39 -6.80 16.38 0.08
CA VAL A 39 -7.12 16.50 1.50
C VAL A 39 -6.41 17.69 2.13
N SER A 40 -5.15 17.99 1.76
CA SER A 40 -4.44 19.14 2.31
C SER A 40 -5.09 20.48 1.92
N LEU A 41 -5.63 20.58 0.70
CA LEU A 41 -6.31 21.79 0.21
C LEU A 41 -7.65 22.02 0.92
N ILE A 42 -8.35 20.94 1.27
CA ILE A 42 -9.65 20.97 1.93
C ILE A 42 -9.48 21.18 3.44
N ALA A 43 -8.65 20.36 4.08
CA ALA A 43 -8.45 20.37 5.52
C ALA A 43 -8.01 21.71 6.10
N GLY A 44 -7.35 22.58 5.31
CA GLY A 44 -6.90 23.89 5.77
C GLY A 44 -8.02 24.87 6.11
N ASN A 45 -9.24 24.67 5.58
CA ASN A 45 -10.37 25.59 5.73
C ASN A 45 -11.68 24.89 6.15
N GLU A 46 -11.64 23.60 6.50
CA GLU A 46 -12.83 22.81 6.83
C GLU A 46 -12.94 22.52 8.33
N SER A 47 -14.18 22.35 8.80
CA SER A 47 -14.56 21.84 10.12
C SER A 47 -15.79 20.92 10.00
N TRP A 48 -16.13 20.20 11.08
CA TRP A 48 -17.39 19.42 11.13
C TRP A 48 -18.61 20.30 10.86
N ALA A 49 -18.65 21.51 11.42
CA ALA A 49 -19.72 22.49 11.17
C ALA A 49 -19.77 22.95 9.71
N SER A 50 -18.63 23.24 9.06
CA SER A 50 -18.65 23.68 7.66
C SER A 50 -19.08 22.57 6.69
N LEU A 51 -18.75 21.32 7.01
CA LEU A 51 -19.21 20.15 6.24
C LEU A 51 -20.71 19.92 6.45
N GLY A 52 -21.20 20.05 7.67
CA GLY A 52 -22.63 20.00 7.98
C GLY A 52 -23.41 21.10 7.27
N ALA A 53 -22.89 22.33 7.26
CA ALA A 53 -23.49 23.45 6.53
C ALA A 53 -23.58 23.20 5.01
N ARG A 54 -22.53 22.64 4.39
CA ARG A 54 -22.57 22.26 2.96
C ARG A 54 -23.58 21.14 2.70
N ALA A 55 -23.59 20.10 3.53
CA ALA A 55 -24.57 19.03 3.42
C ALA A 55 -26.01 19.57 3.55
N ALA A 56 -26.25 20.51 4.47
CA ALA A 56 -27.53 21.19 4.63
C ALA A 56 -27.92 21.98 3.36
N THR A 57 -26.98 22.68 2.71
CA THR A 57 -27.26 23.38 1.44
C THR A 57 -27.59 22.43 0.28
N GLU A 58 -27.02 21.22 0.29
CA GLU A 58 -27.30 20.20 -0.73
C GLU A 58 -28.64 19.47 -0.49
N LEU A 59 -29.09 19.37 0.77
CA LEU A 59 -30.36 18.74 1.15
C LEU A 59 -31.59 19.54 0.69
N GLY A 60 -31.44 20.84 0.43
CA GLY A 60 -32.50 21.74 -0.02
C GLY A 60 -33.33 22.34 1.12
N GLU A 61 -33.86 23.54 0.88
CA GLU A 61 -34.52 24.37 1.90
C GLU A 61 -35.73 23.69 2.58
N GLU A 62 -36.48 22.86 1.84
CA GLU A 62 -37.65 22.14 2.38
C GLU A 62 -37.25 21.14 3.47
N PHE A 63 -36.16 20.41 3.28
CA PHE A 63 -35.69 19.42 4.25
C PHE A 63 -35.05 20.09 5.47
N VAL A 64 -34.29 21.17 5.24
CA VAL A 64 -33.72 21.99 6.33
C VAL A 64 -34.84 22.60 7.17
N GLY A 65 -35.88 23.16 6.54
CA GLY A 65 -37.03 23.73 7.24
C GLY A 65 -37.82 22.71 8.07
N LEU A 66 -37.87 21.44 7.63
CA LEU A 66 -38.45 20.36 8.44
C LEU A 66 -37.60 20.06 9.68
N LEU A 67 -36.28 20.00 9.55
CA LEU A 67 -35.38 19.78 10.69
C LEU A 67 -35.47 20.92 11.72
N GLU A 68 -35.49 22.17 11.24
CA GLU A 68 -35.65 23.35 12.08
C GLU A 68 -36.99 23.35 12.84
N LEU A 69 -38.07 22.85 12.23
CA LEU A 69 -39.38 22.71 12.90
C LEU A 69 -39.31 21.77 14.12
N PHE A 70 -38.42 20.78 14.09
CA PHE A 70 -38.14 19.91 15.23
C PHE A 70 -37.05 20.44 16.17
N GLY A 71 -36.57 21.67 15.95
CA GLY A 71 -35.49 22.29 16.72
C GLY A 71 -34.11 21.72 16.44
N ILE A 72 -33.93 21.04 15.30
CA ILE A 72 -32.67 20.43 14.90
C ILE A 72 -31.94 21.39 13.94
N ASP A 73 -30.75 21.82 14.33
CA ASP A 73 -29.85 22.55 13.43
C ASP A 73 -29.18 21.57 12.45
N ALA A 74 -29.60 21.63 11.18
CA ALA A 74 -29.06 20.79 10.12
C ALA A 74 -27.55 21.02 9.89
N ALA A 75 -27.05 22.25 10.09
CA ALA A 75 -25.64 22.58 9.91
C ALA A 75 -24.78 22.08 11.09
N GLY A 76 -25.29 22.19 12.31
CA GLY A 76 -24.66 21.69 13.54
C GLY A 76 -24.75 20.17 13.74
N LEU A 77 -25.66 19.50 13.04
CA LEU A 77 -25.95 18.07 13.20
C LEU A 77 -24.71 17.17 13.03
N LEU A 78 -23.82 17.52 12.08
CA LEU A 78 -22.59 16.75 11.86
C LEU A 78 -21.58 16.92 13.01
N GLU A 79 -21.52 18.10 13.61
CA GLU A 79 -20.67 18.37 14.77
C GLU A 79 -21.19 17.65 16.01
N GLU A 80 -22.50 17.70 16.27
CA GLU A 80 -23.15 16.94 17.35
C GLU A 80 -22.98 15.43 17.15
N PHE A 81 -23.14 14.95 15.92
CA PHE A 81 -22.88 13.55 15.58
C PHE A 81 -21.44 13.18 15.88
N ALA A 82 -20.47 13.97 15.43
CA ALA A 82 -19.06 13.73 15.69
C ALA A 82 -18.75 13.66 17.19
N ALA A 83 -19.31 14.58 17.98
CA ALA A 83 -19.18 14.57 19.44
C ALA A 83 -19.81 13.30 20.06
N SER A 84 -21.02 12.91 19.60
CA SER A 84 -21.74 11.73 20.13
C SER A 84 -21.03 10.41 19.87
N GLN A 85 -20.34 10.30 18.72
CA GLN A 85 -19.58 9.11 18.33
C GLN A 85 -18.15 9.11 18.90
N GLY A 86 -17.77 10.16 19.65
CA GLY A 86 -16.41 10.32 20.16
C GLY A 86 -15.37 10.50 19.06
N LEU A 87 -15.76 11.08 17.91
CA LEU A 87 -14.81 11.40 16.85
C LEU A 87 -13.84 12.48 17.33
N PRO A 88 -12.56 12.41 16.91
CA PRO A 88 -11.60 13.46 17.23
C PRO A 88 -12.03 14.80 16.60
N ALA A 89 -11.54 15.90 17.19
CA ALA A 89 -11.65 17.23 16.60
C ALA A 89 -11.17 17.19 15.14
N PHE A 90 -11.84 17.97 14.27
CA PHE A 90 -11.62 17.90 12.82
C PHE A 90 -10.15 18.08 12.44
N ASP A 91 -9.44 19.02 13.05
CA ASP A 91 -8.00 19.24 12.81
C ASP A 91 -7.16 18.00 13.10
N ARG A 92 -7.49 17.28 14.18
CA ARG A 92 -6.81 16.05 14.56
C ARG A 92 -7.17 14.91 13.61
N PHE A 93 -8.45 14.78 13.26
CA PHE A 93 -8.91 13.83 12.26
C PHE A 93 -8.20 14.03 10.92
N ALA A 94 -8.18 15.27 10.42
CA ALA A 94 -7.52 15.64 9.17
C ALA A 94 -6.02 15.39 9.24
N ARG A 95 -5.37 15.70 10.37
CA ARG A 95 -3.96 15.40 10.59
C ARG A 95 -3.68 13.90 10.57
N ASP A 96 -4.51 13.10 11.24
CA ASP A 96 -4.35 11.64 11.28
C ASP A 96 -4.57 11.04 9.89
N LEU A 97 -5.54 11.55 9.12
CA LEU A 97 -5.77 11.18 7.73
C LEU A 97 -4.58 11.55 6.83
N LEU A 98 -4.07 12.79 6.94
CA LEU A 98 -2.89 13.25 6.21
C LEU A 98 -1.65 12.44 6.58
N ALA A 99 -1.47 12.10 7.85
CA ALA A 99 -0.39 11.25 8.31
C ALA A 99 -0.51 9.84 7.72
N ALA A 100 -1.71 9.27 7.70
CA ALA A 100 -1.95 7.97 7.06
C ALA A 100 -1.65 7.99 5.56
N LEU A 101 -2.10 9.03 4.84
CA LEU A 101 -1.80 9.23 3.42
C LEU A 101 -0.29 9.37 3.19
N PHE A 102 0.40 10.16 4.02
CA PHE A 102 1.84 10.36 3.94
C PHE A 102 2.61 9.06 4.18
N VAL A 103 2.25 8.31 5.23
CA VAL A 103 2.82 6.98 5.51
C VAL A 103 2.59 6.05 4.33
N GLY A 104 1.41 6.07 3.72
CA GLY A 104 1.12 5.35 2.49
C GLY A 104 2.09 5.72 1.36
N VAL A 105 2.24 7.00 1.04
CA VAL A 105 3.19 7.47 0.01
C VAL A 105 4.62 7.02 0.30
N ALA A 106 5.07 7.21 1.55
CA ALA A 106 6.41 6.85 2.02
C ALA A 106 6.67 5.33 1.99
N LEU A 107 5.61 4.52 2.04
CA LEU A 107 5.70 3.07 1.89
C LEU A 107 5.70 2.65 0.41
N PHE A 108 4.71 3.11 -0.35
CA PHE A 108 4.41 2.59 -1.68
C PHE A 108 5.42 3.05 -2.73
N ILE A 109 5.86 4.31 -2.71
CA ILE A 109 6.79 4.82 -3.73
C ILE A 109 8.17 4.18 -3.60
N PRO A 110 8.83 4.19 -2.43
CA PRO A 110 10.13 3.54 -2.28
C PRO A 110 10.06 2.03 -2.54
N ALA A 111 9.00 1.35 -2.10
CA ALA A 111 8.81 -0.08 -2.37
C ALA A 111 8.63 -0.35 -3.87
N GLY A 112 7.86 0.50 -4.57
CA GLY A 112 7.70 0.45 -6.02
C GLY A 112 9.04 0.62 -6.76
N VAL A 113 9.81 1.67 -6.43
CA VAL A 113 11.15 1.90 -7.00
C VAL A 113 12.09 0.73 -6.74
N ALA A 114 12.14 0.22 -5.51
CA ALA A 114 12.98 -0.91 -5.14
C ALA A 114 12.61 -2.18 -5.93
N SER A 115 11.31 -2.42 -6.15
CA SER A 115 10.81 -3.52 -6.98
C SER A 115 11.22 -3.37 -8.45
N GLY A 116 11.12 -2.16 -9.02
CA GLY A 116 11.56 -1.90 -10.38
C GLY A 116 13.07 -2.10 -10.56
N LEU A 117 13.87 -1.63 -9.60
CA LEU A 117 15.31 -1.85 -9.58
C LEU A 117 15.67 -3.34 -9.42
N ALA A 118 14.92 -4.08 -8.59
CA ALA A 118 15.09 -5.53 -8.45
C ALA A 118 14.77 -6.25 -9.77
N ALA A 119 13.66 -5.92 -10.44
CA ALA A 119 13.30 -6.47 -11.75
C ALA A 119 14.41 -6.20 -12.78
N ALA A 120 14.87 -4.96 -12.89
CA ALA A 120 15.93 -4.56 -13.81
C ALA A 120 17.25 -5.30 -13.52
N ARG A 121 17.61 -5.49 -12.24
CA ARG A 121 18.81 -6.25 -11.86
C ARG A 121 18.68 -7.74 -12.15
N ILE A 122 17.54 -8.36 -11.87
CA ILE A 122 17.30 -9.77 -12.18
C ILE A 122 17.35 -10.01 -13.69
N TRP A 123 16.82 -9.08 -14.49
CA TRP A 123 16.87 -9.13 -15.94
C TRP A 123 18.28 -8.95 -16.52
N ARG A 124 19.11 -8.10 -15.89
CA ARG A 124 20.46 -7.74 -16.40
C ARG A 124 21.60 -8.64 -15.92
N LEU A 125 21.46 -9.46 -14.87
CA LEU A 125 22.60 -10.16 -14.24
C LEU A 125 22.66 -11.67 -14.46
N THR A 126 23.83 -12.10 -14.95
CA THR A 126 24.53 -13.33 -14.52
C THR A 126 24.80 -13.21 -13.01
N PRO A 127 24.27 -14.11 -12.16
CA PRO A 127 23.81 -13.79 -10.81
C PRO A 127 24.89 -13.58 -9.71
N ALA A 128 26.18 -13.35 -10.01
CA ALA A 128 27.24 -13.37 -8.99
C ALA A 128 27.38 -12.05 -8.21
N THR A 129 27.34 -10.89 -8.88
CA THR A 129 27.55 -9.57 -8.27
C THR A 129 26.20 -8.95 -7.86
N GLY A 130 25.95 -8.80 -6.56
CA GLY A 130 24.73 -8.16 -6.03
C GLY A 130 23.62 -9.10 -5.53
N ARG A 131 23.85 -10.42 -5.54
CA ARG A 131 22.86 -11.42 -5.08
C ARG A 131 22.44 -11.24 -3.62
N GLY A 132 23.36 -10.82 -2.74
CA GLY A 132 23.09 -10.58 -1.32
C GLY A 132 22.09 -9.45 -1.07
N VAL A 133 22.21 -8.34 -1.82
CA VAL A 133 21.29 -7.19 -1.72
C VAL A 133 19.90 -7.58 -2.23
N LEU A 134 19.83 -8.33 -3.33
CA LEU A 134 18.57 -8.87 -3.87
C LEU A 134 17.90 -9.87 -2.90
N GLN A 135 18.68 -10.69 -2.20
CA GLN A 135 18.15 -11.58 -1.17
C GLN A 135 17.62 -10.80 0.02
N LEU A 136 18.36 -9.80 0.52
CA LEU A 136 17.92 -8.95 1.62
C LEU A 136 16.61 -8.23 1.27
N TYR A 137 16.54 -7.63 0.07
CA TYR A 137 15.31 -7.04 -0.46
C TYR A 137 14.15 -8.05 -0.48
N ALA A 138 14.37 -9.25 -1.03
CA ALA A 138 13.35 -10.28 -1.12
C ALA A 138 12.86 -10.76 0.26
N VAL A 139 13.76 -10.87 1.25
CA VAL A 139 13.38 -11.15 2.64
C VAL A 139 12.50 -10.04 3.20
N VAL A 140 12.93 -8.79 3.06
CA VAL A 140 12.18 -7.63 3.56
C VAL A 140 10.79 -7.56 2.94
N VAL A 141 10.67 -7.74 1.63
CA VAL A 141 9.39 -7.75 0.91
C VAL A 141 8.50 -8.91 1.36
N THR A 142 9.06 -10.10 1.56
CA THR A 142 8.30 -11.25 2.07
C THR A 142 7.76 -10.97 3.47
N LEU A 143 8.60 -10.43 4.37
CA LEU A 143 8.19 -10.08 5.72
C LEU A 143 7.12 -8.99 5.71
N LEU A 144 7.26 -7.98 4.85
CA LEU A 144 6.30 -6.89 4.71
C LEU A 144 4.94 -7.41 4.21
N GLY A 145 4.94 -8.29 3.20
CA GLY A 145 3.72 -8.94 2.71
C GLY A 145 3.05 -9.81 3.77
N ALA A 146 3.84 -10.58 4.54
CA ALA A 146 3.33 -11.41 5.62
C ALA A 146 2.71 -10.58 6.76
N LEU A 147 3.41 -9.52 7.19
CA LEU A 147 2.93 -8.61 8.23
C LEU A 147 1.64 -7.90 7.78
N GLY A 148 1.61 -7.44 6.52
CA GLY A 148 0.43 -6.79 5.94
C GLY A 148 -0.79 -7.72 5.88
N LEU A 149 -0.60 -8.99 5.52
CA LEU A 149 -1.67 -10.00 5.56
C LEU A 149 -2.13 -10.30 6.98
N LEU A 150 -1.21 -10.36 7.95
CA LEU A 150 -1.53 -10.60 9.35
C LEU A 150 -2.40 -9.48 9.93
N ILE A 151 -2.09 -8.22 9.61
CA ILE A 151 -2.86 -7.06 10.05
C ILE A 151 -4.22 -7.00 9.33
N ALA A 152 -4.25 -7.31 8.03
CA ALA A 152 -5.47 -7.22 7.23
C ALA A 152 -6.48 -8.37 7.45
N ALA A 153 -6.10 -9.42 8.18
CA ALA A 153 -6.92 -10.58 8.59
C ALA A 153 -7.71 -11.32 7.48
N THR A 154 -7.49 -11.02 6.19
CA THR A 154 -8.23 -11.55 5.02
C THR A 154 -7.32 -11.56 3.78
N PRO A 155 -7.67 -12.30 2.69
CA PRO A 155 -6.94 -12.22 1.43
C PRO A 155 -6.98 -10.79 0.86
N HIS A 156 -5.91 -10.03 1.11
CA HIS A 156 -5.84 -8.61 0.79
C HIS A 156 -5.17 -8.39 -0.58
N LEU A 157 -5.81 -7.61 -1.45
CA LEU A 157 -5.43 -7.41 -2.85
C LEU A 157 -3.99 -6.89 -3.05
N ILE A 158 -3.44 -6.20 -2.05
CA ILE A 158 -2.09 -5.60 -2.10
C ILE A 158 -1.06 -6.51 -1.43
N TRP A 159 -1.37 -7.03 -0.24
CA TRP A 159 -0.39 -7.75 0.58
C TRP A 159 -0.10 -9.17 0.10
N GLY A 160 -1.09 -9.84 -0.52
CA GLY A 160 -0.91 -11.14 -1.16
C GLY A 160 0.13 -11.10 -2.28
N PRO A 161 0.01 -10.20 -3.28
CA PRO A 161 1.02 -10.03 -4.31
C PRO A 161 2.41 -9.66 -3.78
N VAL A 162 2.49 -8.77 -2.79
CA VAL A 162 3.77 -8.39 -2.13
C VAL A 162 4.46 -9.63 -1.55
N LEU A 163 3.74 -10.47 -0.82
CA LEU A 163 4.26 -11.73 -0.27
C LEU A 163 4.76 -12.66 -1.39
N VAL A 164 3.95 -12.88 -2.43
CA VAL A 164 4.25 -13.79 -3.54
C VAL A 164 5.52 -13.35 -4.28
N VAL A 165 5.68 -12.06 -4.53
CA VAL A 165 6.87 -11.50 -5.20
C VAL A 165 8.12 -11.71 -4.36
N GLY A 166 8.05 -11.47 -3.05
CA GLY A 166 9.15 -11.74 -2.12
C GLY A 166 9.58 -13.21 -2.16
N LEU A 167 8.62 -14.14 -2.06
CA LEU A 167 8.86 -15.58 -2.11
C LEU A 167 9.45 -16.04 -3.45
N LEU A 168 8.90 -15.58 -4.58
CA LEU A 168 9.42 -15.90 -5.91
C LEU A 168 10.86 -15.43 -6.09
N THR A 169 11.17 -14.24 -5.58
CA THR A 169 12.53 -13.68 -5.64
C THR A 169 13.50 -14.49 -4.78
N LEU A 170 13.10 -14.90 -3.57
CA LEU A 170 13.91 -15.81 -2.73
C LEU A 170 14.16 -17.16 -3.39
N LEU A 171 13.13 -17.74 -4.00
CA LEU A 171 13.22 -19.02 -4.71
C LEU A 171 14.15 -18.93 -5.93
N ALA A 172 14.07 -17.85 -6.69
CA ALA A 172 14.94 -17.61 -7.85
C ALA A 172 16.42 -17.45 -7.46
N LEU A 173 16.69 -16.90 -6.27
CA LEU A 173 18.04 -16.64 -5.76
C LEU A 173 18.62 -17.81 -4.94
N ARG A 174 17.86 -18.88 -4.69
CA ARG A 174 18.28 -20.02 -3.87
C ARG A 174 19.52 -20.72 -4.45
N ARG A 175 20.51 -21.02 -3.60
CA ARG A 175 21.68 -21.82 -4.01
C ARG A 175 21.25 -23.26 -4.29
N PRO A 176 21.77 -23.93 -5.33
CA PRO A 176 21.61 -25.37 -5.47
C PRO A 176 22.23 -26.06 -4.24
N ARG A 177 21.53 -27.06 -3.68
CA ARG A 177 22.09 -27.92 -2.63
C ARG A 177 23.34 -28.59 -3.21
N ALA A 178 24.47 -28.48 -2.50
CA ALA A 178 25.66 -29.24 -2.84
C ALA A 178 25.29 -30.73 -2.69
N VAL A 179 25.12 -31.41 -3.82
CA VAL A 179 25.08 -32.87 -3.83
C VAL A 179 26.52 -33.30 -3.68
N THR A 180 26.91 -33.69 -2.46
CA THR A 180 28.15 -34.43 -2.26
C THR A 180 28.07 -35.70 -3.12
N PRO A 181 28.96 -35.88 -4.11
CA PRO A 181 28.96 -37.10 -4.91
C PRO A 181 29.18 -38.29 -3.96
N PRO A 182 28.40 -39.38 -4.08
CA PRO A 182 28.67 -40.58 -3.32
C PRO A 182 29.96 -41.21 -3.86
N TYR A 183 30.96 -41.31 -3.00
CA TYR A 183 32.12 -42.19 -3.07
C TYR A 183 32.96 -42.19 -4.35
N SER A 184 34.12 -41.53 -4.28
CA SER A 184 35.35 -42.01 -4.94
C SER A 184 36.24 -42.61 -3.86
N ALA A 185 36.16 -43.93 -3.68
CA ALA A 185 37.13 -44.75 -2.95
C ALA A 185 37.23 -46.08 -3.68
#